data_AF-A0A973PAY7-F1
#
_entry.id   AF-A0A973PAY7-F1
#
_cell.length_a   1.000
_cell.length_b   1.000
_cell.length_c   1.000
_cell.angle_alpha   90.00
_cell.angle_beta   90.00
_cell.angle_gamma   90.00
#
_symmetry.space_group_name_H-M   'P 1'
#
loop_
_entity.id
_entity.type
_entity.pdbx_description
1 polymer ?
#
loop_
_entity_poly.entity_id
_entity_poly.type
_entity_poly.pdbx_seq_one_letter_code
_entity_poly.pdbx_strand_id
1 'polypeptide(L)'
;MGTFGLFAGSQFPWVMVPAAVAAFALTVAFDVRFGNARPRWRALRAWSNVRKYRDKVLSDFDPECAGLLLRAQRAVAAVTESEVMKADLIDSADNRLTLADDEWEIAQTLAGVTRARREHVPMEEVVASVRRRVESLESYAAHVREADLAYRAAMRLEEHRDLLAGTARDEKAIEQIQRLDRHVTALRGVLSGLAGDAAEE
;
A
#
# COMPACT_ATOMS: atom_id res chain seq x y z
N MET A 1 -44.43 -52.23 26.16
CA MET A 1 -44.40 -51.20 27.24
C MET A 1 -43.23 -50.29 26.90
N GLY A 2 -43.41 -49.17 26.19
CA GLY A 2 -44.01 -47.92 26.69
C GLY A 2 -43.01 -47.28 27.67
N THR A 3 -42.39 -46.12 27.46
CA THR A 3 -42.99 -44.82 27.08
C THR A 3 -41.93 -43.78 26.59
N PHE A 4 -42.40 -42.90 25.68
CA PHE A 4 -42.04 -41.50 25.38
C PHE A 4 -41.21 -40.71 26.42
N GLY A 5 -40.43 -39.66 26.12
CA GLY A 5 -40.23 -38.89 24.89
C GLY A 5 -39.33 -37.64 25.10
N LEU A 6 -38.85 -37.09 23.99
CA LEU A 6 -38.48 -35.70 23.64
C LEU A 6 -38.03 -34.71 24.73
N PHE A 7 -36.80 -34.18 24.58
CA PHE A 7 -36.57 -32.74 24.54
C PHE A 7 -35.47 -32.39 23.53
N ALA A 8 -35.81 -31.51 22.60
CA ALA A 8 -34.92 -30.86 21.65
C ALA A 8 -34.08 -29.79 22.36
N GLY A 9 -32.82 -29.64 21.95
CA GLY A 9 -31.93 -28.59 22.42
C GLY A 9 -30.69 -28.52 21.55
N SER A 10 -30.77 -27.68 20.52
CA SER A 10 -29.66 -27.30 19.64
C SER A 10 -28.44 -26.78 20.42
N GLN A 11 -27.27 -27.40 20.25
CA GLN A 11 -25.99 -26.72 20.45
C GLN A 11 -25.04 -27.11 19.32
N PHE A 12 -25.00 -26.24 18.31
CA PHE A 12 -23.98 -26.23 17.26
C PHE A 12 -22.59 -25.95 17.90
N PRO A 13 -21.50 -26.51 17.36
CA PRO A 13 -20.19 -26.49 18.01
C PRO A 13 -19.52 -25.14 17.80
N TRP A 14 -19.43 -24.34 18.85
CA TRP A 14 -18.53 -23.19 18.90
C TRP A 14 -17.21 -23.61 19.55
N VAL A 15 -16.14 -22.98 19.09
CA VAL A 15 -14.77 -23.02 19.64
C VAL A 15 -13.89 -24.18 19.16
N MET A 16 -13.65 -24.19 17.84
CA MET A 16 -12.40 -24.71 17.28
C MET A 16 -11.73 -23.62 16.43
N VAL A 17 -11.39 -22.49 17.06
CA VAL A 17 -10.28 -21.63 16.61
C VAL A 17 -9.53 -21.05 17.82
N PRO A 18 -8.68 -21.81 18.56
CA PRO A 18 -7.73 -21.20 19.47
C PRO A 18 -6.28 -21.29 18.95
N ALA A 19 -6.06 -21.49 17.64
CA ALA A 19 -4.71 -21.48 17.05
C ALA A 19 -4.31 -20.12 16.44
N ALA A 20 -5.27 -19.31 15.99
CA ALA A 20 -4.98 -18.04 15.32
C ALA A 20 -4.64 -16.88 16.28
N VAL A 21 -5.08 -16.94 17.55
CA VAL A 21 -4.79 -15.88 18.54
C VAL A 21 -3.42 -16.06 19.20
N ALA A 22 -2.93 -17.30 19.34
CA ALA A 22 -1.60 -17.58 19.87
C ALA A 22 -0.49 -17.15 18.89
N ALA A 23 -0.74 -17.24 17.59
CA ALA A 23 0.20 -16.75 16.57
C ALA A 23 0.35 -15.23 16.63
N PHE A 24 -0.74 -14.48 16.83
CA PHE A 24 -0.71 -13.01 16.88
C PHE A 24 -0.01 -12.47 18.14
N ALA A 25 -0.21 -13.14 19.29
CA ALA A 25 0.50 -12.79 20.53
C ALA A 25 2.01 -13.09 20.44
N LEU A 26 2.41 -14.13 19.70
CA LEU A 26 3.81 -14.45 19.50
C LEU A 26 4.51 -13.44 18.58
N THR A 27 3.84 -12.92 17.54
CA THR A 27 4.42 -11.88 16.66
C THR A 27 4.62 -10.56 17.40
N VAL A 28 3.63 -10.13 18.21
CA VAL A 28 3.74 -8.91 19.02
C VAL A 28 4.79 -9.05 20.14
N ALA A 29 4.91 -10.23 20.75
CA ALA A 29 5.96 -10.48 21.74
C ALA A 29 7.36 -10.57 21.12
N PHE A 30 7.48 -11.04 19.86
CA PHE A 30 8.74 -11.05 19.13
C PHE A 30 9.22 -9.62 18.83
N ASP A 31 8.33 -8.71 18.43
CA ASP A 31 8.62 -7.28 18.23
C ASP A 31 9.04 -6.53 19.51
N VAL A 32 8.50 -6.93 20.67
CA VAL A 32 8.86 -6.32 21.96
C VAL A 32 10.15 -6.90 22.54
N ARG A 33 10.43 -8.20 22.32
CA ARG A 33 11.60 -8.90 22.89
C ARG A 33 12.88 -8.74 22.05
N PHE A 34 12.76 -8.57 20.73
CA PHE A 34 13.86 -8.30 19.80
C PHE A 34 13.83 -6.84 19.28
N GLY A 35 13.73 -5.88 20.20
CA GLY A 35 14.26 -4.52 20.03
C GLY A 35 13.75 -3.68 18.86
N ASN A 36 12.52 -3.15 18.93
CA ASN A 36 12.18 -1.99 18.10
C ASN A 36 11.23 -0.94 18.71
N ALA A 37 11.16 -0.83 20.05
CA ALA A 37 10.52 0.33 20.66
C ALA A 37 11.50 1.52 20.75
N ARG A 38 11.91 2.08 19.59
CA ARG A 38 12.66 3.34 19.57
C ARG A 38 11.71 4.49 19.96
N PRO A 39 11.98 5.26 21.03
CA PRO A 39 11.02 6.22 21.57
C PRO A 39 10.73 7.38 20.61
N ARG A 40 9.43 7.60 20.35
CA ARG A 40 8.80 8.46 19.31
C ARG A 40 9.18 9.95 19.32
N TRP A 41 9.86 10.46 20.34
CA TRP A 41 10.10 11.92 20.52
C TRP A 41 11.43 12.45 19.94
N ARG A 42 12.33 11.59 19.47
CA ARG A 42 13.56 12.03 18.77
C ARG A 42 13.32 12.49 17.32
N ALA A 43 12.14 12.19 16.77
CA ALA A 43 11.70 12.49 15.40
C ALA A 43 11.59 13.99 15.04
N LEU A 44 11.39 14.88 16.02
CA LEU A 44 11.20 16.32 15.76
C LEU A 44 12.49 17.09 15.43
N ARG A 45 13.69 16.50 15.65
CA ARG A 45 14.98 17.10 15.22
C ARG A 45 15.53 16.52 13.91
N ALA A 46 14.97 15.41 13.41
CA ALA A 46 15.49 14.73 12.21
C ALA A 46 15.09 15.45 10.91
N TRP A 47 13.87 16.01 10.83
CA TRP A 47 13.33 16.59 9.59
C TRP A 47 14.11 17.79 9.04
N SER A 48 14.74 18.61 9.89
CA SER A 48 15.54 19.76 9.43
C SER A 48 16.95 19.39 8.94
N ASN A 49 17.43 18.19 9.30
CA ASN A 49 18.79 17.75 9.02
C ASN A 49 18.88 16.79 7.83
N VAL A 50 17.85 15.98 7.57
CA VAL A 50 17.81 15.07 6.40
C VAL A 50 18.03 15.83 5.08
N ARG A 51 17.44 17.03 4.95
CA ARG A 51 17.66 17.90 3.77
C ARG A 51 19.05 18.53 3.70
N LYS A 52 19.68 18.78 4.86
CA LYS A 52 21.03 19.38 4.94
C LYS A 52 22.13 18.42 4.54
N TYR A 53 21.95 17.11 4.69
CA TYR A 53 22.95 16.10 4.34
C TYR A 53 22.77 15.52 2.94
N ARG A 54 21.54 15.55 2.39
CA ARG A 54 21.24 15.11 1.01
C ARG A 54 22.14 15.76 -0.03
N ASP A 55 22.41 17.06 0.11
CA ASP A 55 23.17 17.83 -0.89
C ASP A 55 24.63 18.09 -0.49
N LYS A 56 25.01 17.94 0.78
CA LYS A 56 26.24 18.57 1.30
C LYS A 56 27.43 17.64 1.53
N VAL A 57 27.27 16.31 1.48
CA VAL A 57 28.39 15.42 1.82
C VAL A 57 28.41 14.19 0.92
N LEU A 58 28.87 14.35 -0.32
CA LEU A 58 29.40 13.23 -1.12
C LEU A 58 30.88 13.44 -1.43
N SER A 59 31.36 14.68 -1.49
CA SER A 59 32.75 15.03 -1.77
C SER A 59 33.72 14.67 -0.65
N ASP A 60 33.26 14.58 0.59
CA ASP A 60 34.12 14.27 1.74
C ASP A 60 34.33 12.76 1.93
N PHE A 61 33.53 11.94 1.23
CA PHE A 61 33.60 10.48 1.31
C PHE A 61 34.66 9.93 0.36
N ASP A 62 35.28 8.81 0.75
CA ASP A 62 36.00 8.00 -0.22
C ASP A 62 35.03 7.35 -1.22
N PRO A 63 35.49 6.96 -2.43
CA PRO A 63 34.60 6.53 -3.51
C PRO A 63 33.71 5.34 -3.16
N GLU A 64 34.18 4.40 -2.35
CA GLU A 64 33.38 3.24 -1.95
C GLU A 64 32.24 3.65 -1.01
N CYS A 65 32.55 4.44 0.02
CA CYS A 65 31.56 4.95 0.95
C CYS A 65 30.54 5.86 0.27
N ALA A 66 30.97 6.72 -0.66
CA ALA A 66 30.07 7.54 -1.46
C ALA A 66 29.09 6.68 -2.29
N GLY A 67 29.58 5.60 -2.90
CA GLY A 67 28.75 4.66 -3.67
C GLY A 67 27.70 3.96 -2.81
N LEU A 68 28.05 3.54 -1.58
CA LEU A 68 27.09 2.91 -0.65
C LEU A 68 26.02 3.91 -0.18
N LEU A 69 26.40 5.14 0.15
CA LEU A 69 25.44 6.16 0.56
C LEU A 69 24.45 6.48 -0.56
N LEU A 70 24.93 6.65 -1.79
CA LEU A 70 24.07 6.92 -2.94
C LEU A 70 23.07 5.79 -3.20
N ARG A 71 23.48 4.52 -3.02
CA ARG A 71 22.59 3.37 -3.11
C ARG A 71 21.50 3.40 -2.04
N ALA A 72 21.87 3.67 -0.79
CA ALA A 72 20.91 3.80 0.31
C ALA A 72 19.90 4.93 0.03
N GLN A 73 20.37 6.10 -0.40
CA GLN A 73 19.55 7.25 -0.76
C GLN A 73 18.56 6.93 -1.87
N ARG A 74 18.99 6.20 -2.92
CA ARG A 74 18.11 5.76 -4.00
C ARG A 74 17.05 4.78 -3.52
N ALA A 75 17.42 3.83 -2.65
CA ALA A 75 16.46 2.89 -2.09
C ALA A 75 15.41 3.60 -1.23
N VAL A 76 15.83 4.52 -0.34
CA VAL A 76 14.94 5.34 0.48
C VAL A 76 14.03 6.20 -0.40
N ALA A 77 14.59 6.89 -1.40
CA ALA A 77 13.82 7.69 -2.34
C ALA A 77 12.73 6.86 -3.04
N ALA A 78 13.10 5.68 -3.57
CA ALA A 78 12.17 4.78 -4.23
C ALA A 78 10.98 4.36 -3.34
N VAL A 79 11.20 4.16 -2.03
CA VAL A 79 10.11 3.87 -1.10
C VAL A 79 9.28 5.13 -0.82
N THR A 80 9.93 6.25 -0.48
CA THR A 80 9.22 7.48 -0.09
C THR A 80 8.41 8.10 -1.23
N GLU A 81 8.79 7.84 -2.47
CA GLU A 81 8.14 8.36 -3.68
C GLU A 81 7.13 7.37 -4.29
N SER A 82 7.02 6.15 -3.74
CA SER A 82 6.10 5.12 -4.22
C SER A 82 4.63 5.54 -4.12
N GLU A 83 3.78 4.93 -4.95
CA GLU A 83 2.34 5.21 -4.95
C GLU A 83 1.67 4.64 -3.71
N VAL A 84 2.07 3.45 -3.26
CA VAL A 84 1.54 2.84 -2.02
C VAL A 84 1.87 3.68 -0.77
N MET A 85 3.02 4.37 -0.75
CA MET A 85 3.37 5.34 0.30
C MET A 85 2.55 6.63 0.21
N LYS A 86 2.20 7.07 -1.00
CA LYS A 86 1.36 8.27 -1.19
C LYS A 86 -0.11 7.98 -0.88
N ALA A 87 -0.54 6.74 -1.13
CA ALA A 87 -1.88 6.25 -0.84
C ALA A 87 -2.05 5.78 0.61
N ASP A 88 -1.01 5.90 1.45
CA ASP A 88 -1.01 5.51 2.87
C ASP A 88 -1.37 4.04 3.13
N LEU A 89 -1.00 3.16 2.20
CA LEU A 89 -1.24 1.71 2.29
C LEU A 89 -0.15 0.97 3.08
N ILE A 90 0.97 1.64 3.30
CA ILE A 90 2.03 1.28 4.24
C ILE A 90 2.07 2.38 5.30
N ASP A 91 2.51 2.10 6.53
CA ASP A 91 2.58 3.11 7.60
C ASP A 91 3.51 4.26 7.20
N SER A 92 2.97 5.29 6.56
CA SER A 92 3.78 6.32 5.90
C SER A 92 4.45 7.23 6.92
N ALA A 93 3.84 7.39 8.09
CA ALA A 93 4.38 8.19 9.17
C ALA A 93 5.60 7.50 9.78
N ASP A 94 5.47 6.22 10.14
CA ASP A 94 6.57 5.45 10.72
C ASP A 94 7.68 5.21 9.70
N ASN A 95 7.33 4.80 8.47
CA ASN A 95 8.31 4.52 7.43
C ASN A 95 9.13 5.76 7.05
N ARG A 96 8.53 6.95 6.97
CA ARG A 96 9.30 8.19 6.68
C ARG A 96 10.30 8.50 7.78
N LEU A 97 9.94 8.25 9.04
CA LEU A 97 10.81 8.50 10.18
C LEU A 97 11.93 7.46 10.24
N THR A 98 11.58 6.18 10.19
CA THR A 98 12.55 5.08 10.25
C THR A 98 13.55 5.15 9.09
N LEU A 99 13.08 5.37 7.86
CA LEU A 99 13.97 5.45 6.70
C LEU A 99 14.90 6.68 6.74
N ALA A 100 14.41 7.81 7.25
CA ALA A 100 15.23 9.00 7.44
C ALA A 100 16.31 8.79 8.51
N ASP A 101 15.96 8.14 9.62
CA ASP A 101 16.91 7.78 10.68
C ASP A 101 17.95 6.78 10.17
N ASP A 102 17.53 5.78 9.39
CA ASP A 102 18.42 4.79 8.78
C ASP A 102 19.43 5.41 7.81
N GLU A 103 18.96 6.29 6.91
CA GLU A 103 19.83 7.01 5.97
C GLU A 103 20.89 7.83 6.70
N TRP A 104 20.50 8.50 7.79
CA TRP A 104 21.40 9.32 8.61
C TRP A 104 22.43 8.49 9.38
N GLU A 105 22.03 7.36 9.97
CA GLU A 105 22.96 6.44 10.64
C GLU A 105 23.97 5.82 9.66
N ILE A 106 23.53 5.47 8.46
CA ILE A 106 24.42 4.97 7.38
C ILE A 106 25.42 6.05 7.00
N ALA A 107 24.97 7.28 6.76
CA ALA A 107 25.84 8.40 6.39
C ALA A 107 26.92 8.68 7.46
N GLN A 108 26.53 8.71 8.74
CA GLN A 108 27.48 8.92 9.85
C GLN A 108 28.50 7.77 9.95
N THR A 109 28.05 6.53 9.81
CA THR A 109 28.93 5.36 9.88
C THR A 109 29.96 5.39 8.76
N LEU A 110 29.52 5.68 7.53
CA LEU A 110 30.38 5.81 6.37
C LEU A 110 31.36 6.98 6.53
N ALA A 111 30.95 8.09 7.15
CA ALA A 111 31.84 9.24 7.36
C ALA A 111 32.95 8.89 8.36
N GLY A 112 32.61 8.11 9.40
CA GLY A 112 33.57 7.51 10.32
C GLY A 112 34.56 6.59 9.61
N VAL A 113 34.08 5.74 8.69
CA VAL A 113 34.95 4.86 7.88
C VAL A 113 35.89 5.66 6.99
N THR A 114 35.40 6.67 6.26
CA THR A 114 36.26 7.50 5.41
C THR A 114 37.34 8.20 6.23
N ARG A 115 37.01 8.73 7.41
CA ARG A 115 38.01 9.33 8.31
C ARG A 115 39.03 8.29 8.81
N ALA A 116 38.57 7.14 9.27
CA ALA A 116 39.43 6.05 9.73
C ALA A 116 40.41 5.58 8.64
N ARG A 117 39.95 5.50 7.37
CA ARG A 117 40.81 5.19 6.22
C ARG A 117 41.88 6.24 5.95
N ARG A 118 41.60 7.54 6.15
CA ARG A 118 42.62 8.61 6.09
C ARG A 118 43.67 8.47 7.19
N GLU A 119 43.31 7.86 8.30
CA GLU A 119 44.19 7.53 9.43
C GLU A 119 44.80 6.11 9.29
N HIS A 120 44.62 5.44 8.14
CA HIS A 120 45.09 4.07 7.84
C HIS A 120 44.57 2.98 8.80
N VAL A 121 43.40 3.19 9.40
CA VAL A 121 42.75 2.21 10.27
C VAL A 121 41.88 1.25 9.44
N PRO A 122 42.06 -0.08 9.57
CA PRO A 122 41.23 -1.08 8.89
C PRO A 122 39.80 -1.06 9.43
N MET A 123 38.82 -1.14 8.53
CA MET A 123 37.39 -0.94 8.86
C MET A 123 36.46 -1.81 8.00
N GLU A 124 36.98 -2.91 7.47
CA GLU A 124 36.34 -3.78 6.48
C GLU A 124 35.06 -4.43 7.02
N GLU A 125 35.06 -4.85 8.29
CA GLU A 125 33.88 -5.45 8.93
C GLU A 125 32.71 -4.46 9.04
N VAL A 126 33.00 -3.20 9.37
CA VAL A 126 32.00 -2.14 9.46
C VAL A 126 31.44 -1.84 8.06
N VAL A 127 32.30 -1.76 7.05
CA VAL A 127 31.86 -1.58 5.65
C VAL A 127 30.98 -2.75 5.19
N ALA A 128 31.34 -3.98 5.52
CA ALA A 128 30.54 -5.17 5.20
C ALA A 128 29.18 -5.17 5.93
N SER A 129 29.13 -4.67 7.17
CA SER A 129 27.87 -4.49 7.92
C SER A 129 26.97 -3.44 7.27
N VAL A 130 27.52 -2.26 6.93
CA VAL A 130 26.76 -1.20 6.24
C VAL A 130 26.26 -1.66 4.88
N ARG A 131 27.08 -2.40 4.13
CA ARG A 131 26.69 -2.99 2.84
C ARG A 131 25.45 -3.87 2.97
N ARG A 132 25.42 -4.77 3.95
CA ARG A 132 24.25 -5.62 4.24
C ARG A 132 23.01 -4.79 4.60
N ARG A 133 23.18 -3.72 5.37
CA ARG A 133 22.07 -2.80 5.69
C ARG A 133 21.53 -2.12 4.43
N VAL A 134 22.40 -1.65 3.53
CA VAL A 134 22.00 -1.06 2.24
C VAL A 134 21.29 -2.08 1.36
N GLU A 135 21.78 -3.32 1.28
CA GLU A 135 21.14 -4.41 0.54
C GLU A 135 19.75 -4.76 1.08
N SER A 136 19.57 -4.68 2.41
CA SER A 136 18.26 -4.81 3.05
C SER A 136 17.30 -3.69 2.63
N LEU A 137 17.77 -2.43 2.62
CA LEU A 137 16.98 -1.28 2.14
C LEU A 137 16.60 -1.42 0.67
N GLU A 138 17.52 -1.90 -0.18
CA GLU A 138 17.26 -2.15 -1.59
C GLU A 138 16.22 -3.26 -1.81
N SER A 139 16.28 -4.32 -1.00
CA SER A 139 15.30 -5.42 -1.02
C SER A 139 13.93 -4.93 -0.59
N TYR A 140 13.86 -4.12 0.48
CA TYR A 140 12.62 -3.48 0.89
C TYR A 140 12.05 -2.56 -0.20
N ALA A 141 12.90 -1.74 -0.83
CA ALA A 141 12.49 -0.91 -1.97
C ALA A 141 12.00 -1.75 -3.17
N ALA A 142 12.53 -2.96 -3.38
CA ALA A 142 12.03 -3.87 -4.40
C ALA A 142 10.62 -4.38 -4.06
N HIS A 143 10.36 -4.81 -2.83
CA HIS A 143 9.02 -5.22 -2.39
C HIS A 143 8.00 -4.08 -2.51
N VAL A 144 8.39 -2.85 -2.19
CA VAL A 144 7.51 -1.68 -2.37
C VAL A 144 7.19 -1.43 -3.84
N ARG A 145 8.14 -1.62 -4.76
CA ARG A 145 7.86 -1.54 -6.21
C ARG A 145 6.92 -2.63 -6.69
N GLU A 146 7.04 -3.84 -6.18
CA GLU A 146 6.08 -4.93 -6.47
C GLU A 146 4.68 -4.58 -5.97
N ALA A 147 4.59 -3.99 -4.77
CA ALA A 147 3.33 -3.49 -4.23
C ALA A 147 2.74 -2.36 -5.08
N ASP A 148 3.55 -1.43 -5.59
CA ASP A 148 3.11 -0.38 -6.53
C ASP A 148 2.53 -0.98 -7.82
N LEU A 149 3.17 -2.02 -8.37
CA LEU A 149 2.65 -2.69 -9.56
C LEU A 149 1.30 -3.37 -9.30
N ALA A 150 1.18 -4.06 -8.16
CA ALA A 150 -0.07 -4.68 -7.75
C ALA A 150 -1.17 -3.63 -7.50
N TYR A 151 -0.84 -2.53 -6.84
CA TYR A 151 -1.73 -1.41 -6.60
C TYR A 151 -2.25 -0.80 -7.90
N ARG A 152 -1.36 -0.50 -8.86
CA ARG A 152 -1.76 0.01 -10.18
C ARG A 152 -2.64 -0.96 -10.95
N ALA A 153 -2.35 -2.26 -10.88
CA ALA A 153 -3.17 -3.28 -11.51
C ALA A 153 -4.58 -3.32 -10.90
N ALA A 154 -4.68 -3.26 -9.57
CA ALA A 154 -5.95 -3.20 -8.86
C ALA A 154 -6.77 -1.95 -9.26
N MET A 155 -6.13 -0.78 -9.30
CA MET A 155 -6.79 0.47 -9.70
C MET A 155 -7.36 0.41 -11.13
N ARG A 156 -6.61 -0.18 -12.08
CA ARG A 156 -7.12 -0.37 -13.45
C ARG A 156 -8.33 -1.29 -13.49
N LEU A 157 -8.34 -2.38 -12.72
CA LEU A 157 -9.47 -3.30 -12.69
C LEU A 157 -10.73 -2.62 -12.18
N GLU A 158 -10.61 -1.76 -11.16
CA GLU A 158 -11.74 -0.98 -10.65
C GLU A 158 -12.29 -0.02 -11.70
N GLU A 159 -11.41 0.69 -12.42
CA GLU A 159 -11.82 1.57 -13.53
C GLU A 159 -12.59 0.79 -14.62
N HIS A 160 -12.13 -0.41 -14.99
CA HIS A 160 -12.85 -1.25 -15.94
C HIS A 160 -14.21 -1.70 -15.40
N ARG A 161 -14.30 -2.00 -14.11
CA ARG A 161 -15.56 -2.37 -13.46
C ARG A 161 -16.56 -1.23 -13.48
N ASP A 162 -16.10 0.00 -13.25
CA ASP A 162 -16.94 1.20 -13.32
C ASP A 162 -17.45 1.46 -14.74
N LEU A 163 -16.61 1.26 -15.76
CA LEU A 163 -17.02 1.37 -17.16
C LEU A 163 -18.08 0.32 -17.51
N LEU A 164 -17.88 -0.95 -17.10
CA LEU A 164 -18.88 -2.01 -17.30
C LEU A 164 -20.20 -1.66 -16.59
N ALA A 165 -20.14 -1.16 -15.36
CA ALA A 165 -21.32 -0.71 -14.65
C ALA A 165 -22.02 0.46 -15.36
N GLY A 166 -21.27 1.36 -15.99
CA GLY A 166 -21.79 2.41 -16.88
C GLY A 166 -22.58 1.83 -18.05
N THR A 167 -21.98 0.91 -18.79
CA THR A 167 -22.63 0.29 -19.97
C THR A 167 -23.90 -0.48 -19.61
N ALA A 168 -23.93 -1.18 -18.46
CA ALA A 168 -25.13 -1.86 -17.98
C ALA A 168 -26.26 -0.87 -17.61
N ARG A 169 -25.92 0.34 -17.13
CA ARG A 169 -26.91 1.41 -16.93
C ARG A 169 -27.42 1.96 -18.25
N ASP A 170 -26.55 2.11 -19.24
CA ASP A 170 -26.90 2.61 -20.57
C ASP A 170 -27.86 1.65 -21.29
N GLU A 171 -27.62 0.33 -21.21
CA GLU A 171 -28.53 -0.68 -21.76
C GLU A 171 -29.94 -0.56 -21.17
N LYS A 172 -30.04 -0.42 -19.84
CA LYS A 172 -31.31 -0.18 -19.15
C LYS A 172 -31.97 1.14 -19.57
N ALA A 173 -31.19 2.19 -19.80
CA ALA A 173 -31.70 3.47 -20.28
C ALA A 173 -32.27 3.35 -21.71
N ILE A 174 -31.62 2.59 -22.59
CA ILE A 174 -32.09 2.30 -23.95
C ILE A 174 -33.44 1.56 -23.89
N GLU A 175 -33.58 0.52 -23.06
CA GLU A 175 -34.85 -0.20 -22.90
C GLU A 175 -35.99 0.73 -22.46
N GLN A 176 -35.69 1.65 -21.54
CA GLN A 176 -36.66 2.65 -21.07
C GLN A 176 -37.06 3.61 -22.20
N ILE A 177 -36.11 4.10 -23.00
CA ILE A 177 -36.40 4.97 -24.15
C ILE A 177 -37.27 4.24 -25.17
N GLN A 178 -36.94 3.00 -25.52
CA GLN A 178 -37.74 2.21 -26.45
C GLN A 178 -39.17 1.97 -25.94
N ARG A 179 -39.34 1.78 -24.63
CA ARG A 179 -40.67 1.69 -24.02
C ARG A 179 -41.46 2.99 -24.17
N LEU A 180 -40.82 4.14 -23.94
CA LEU A 180 -41.44 5.45 -24.12
C LEU A 180 -41.83 5.70 -25.59
N ASP A 181 -40.97 5.31 -26.53
CA ASP A 181 -41.25 5.41 -27.96
C ASP A 181 -42.45 4.54 -28.39
N ARG A 182 -42.52 3.30 -27.88
CA ARG A 182 -43.71 2.44 -28.07
C ARG A 182 -44.98 3.09 -27.52
N HIS A 183 -44.92 3.73 -26.36
CA HIS A 183 -46.08 4.44 -25.79
C HIS A 183 -46.54 5.60 -26.69
N VAL A 184 -45.61 6.41 -27.21
CA VAL A 184 -45.95 7.52 -28.11
C VAL A 184 -46.54 7.00 -29.42
N THR A 185 -45.98 5.93 -29.98
CA THR A 185 -46.50 5.32 -31.21
C THR A 185 -47.90 4.75 -31.01
N ALA A 186 -48.16 4.07 -29.89
CA ALA A 186 -49.50 3.58 -29.56
C ALA A 186 -50.51 4.71 -29.40
N LEU A 187 -50.15 5.78 -28.67
CA LEU A 187 -51.00 6.96 -28.49
C LEU A 187 -51.36 7.61 -29.83
N ARG A 188 -50.36 7.79 -30.70
CA ARG A 188 -50.57 8.32 -32.06
C ARG A 188 -51.53 7.45 -32.86
N GLY A 189 -51.38 6.13 -32.80
CA GLY A 189 -52.29 5.19 -33.46
C GLY A 189 -53.74 5.35 -33.00
N VAL A 190 -53.97 5.48 -31.68
CA VAL A 190 -55.31 5.73 -31.12
C VAL A 190 -55.89 7.06 -31.61
N LEU A 191 -55.10 8.14 -31.57
CA LEU A 191 -55.56 9.46 -32.02
C LEU A 191 -55.88 9.48 -33.52
N SER A 192 -55.08 8.80 -34.35
CA SER A 192 -55.35 8.67 -35.79
C SER A 192 -56.61 7.84 -36.08
N GLY A 193 -56.87 6.77 -35.31
CA GLY A 193 -58.10 5.99 -35.41
C GLY A 193 -59.34 6.84 -35.09
N LEU A 194 -59.31 7.58 -33.98
CA LEU A 194 -60.40 8.49 -33.59
C LEU A 194 -60.66 9.58 -34.65
N ALA A 195 -59.63 10.08 -35.32
CA ALA A 195 -59.78 11.06 -36.40
C ALA A 195 -60.33 10.46 -37.71
N GLY A 196 -60.05 9.18 -37.99
CA GLY A 196 -60.59 8.46 -39.14
C GLY A 196 -62.08 8.17 -38.99
N ASP A 197 -62.50 7.67 -37.82
CA ASP A 197 -63.90 7.38 -37.52
C ASP A 197 -64.77 8.66 -37.59
N ALA A 198 -64.23 9.80 -37.17
CA ALA A 198 -64.92 11.10 -37.23
C ALA A 198 -65.01 11.71 -38.64
N ALA A 199 -64.33 11.16 -39.64
CA ALA A 199 -64.35 11.64 -41.02
C ALA A 199 -65.27 10.81 -41.95
N GLU A 200 -65.78 9.67 -41.48
CA GLU A 200 -66.69 8.78 -42.21
C GLU A 200 -68.18 8.95 -41.82
N GLU A 201 -68.49 9.71 -40.76
CA GLU A 201 -69.84 10.19 -40.40
C GLU A 201 -70.21 11.51 -41.10
#